data_AF-A0A7V9E2E7-F1
#
_entry.id   AF-A0A7V9E2E7-F1
#
_cell.length_a   1.000
_cell.length_b   1.000
_cell.length_c   1.000
_cell.angle_alpha   90.00
_cell.angle_beta   90.00
_cell.angle_gamma   90.00
#
_symmetry.space_group_name_H-M   'P 1'
#
loop_
_entity.id
_entity.type
_entity.pdbx_description
1 polymer ?
#
loop_
_entity_poly.entity_id
_entity_poly.type
_entity_poly.pdbx_seq_one_letter_code
_entity_poly.pdbx_strand_id
1 'polypeptide(L)'
;MTDELAAATAGSAPEDTDLVAAELLSRRRYAAIDAITPYLPDVDAGARAEVRGLCRFAVRLLELDAEDFASSTRVPPQLSAVVGSAHIPATPLQPDRGALGSLRPTYQLFLEVLAVRWERGELTNVLAILHLMAEYLPLLAWEPLLGHAGDPARLGLAVRGEGSRWATGDPKCDHPPALRRSLRTVLHIVDQDDEQWQRYLDRDHSRVSAALGQCASHPTRGRPDPGRLCTTPCTVWNRLDPERAEDLECRMTLVGLFVDSPVLALRHAAPVGHGFGVPDRAELLEQWRVTWARLSGPWEGSRNPLHEAKTHDKPLPGLEAFLSVVAGTTLQPLGVLDQVDALLAQRLGITAEFSELVEPDTVVR
;
A
#
# COMPACT_ATOMS: atom_id res chain seq x y z
N MET A 1 -50.87 26.92 -13.45
CA MET A 1 -50.31 25.84 -12.59
C MET A 1 -49.57 24.74 -13.37
N THR A 2 -49.42 24.85 -14.69
CA THR A 2 -48.62 23.92 -15.52
C THR A 2 -47.36 24.55 -16.12
N ASP A 3 -47.21 25.89 -16.11
CA ASP A 3 -46.02 26.59 -16.61
C ASP A 3 -44.94 26.85 -15.55
N GLU A 4 -45.29 26.88 -14.25
CA GLU A 4 -44.31 27.12 -13.17
C GLU A 4 -43.46 25.89 -12.82
N LEU A 5 -43.88 24.68 -13.21
CA LEU A 5 -43.04 23.47 -13.04
C LEU A 5 -42.03 23.27 -14.18
N ALA A 6 -42.24 23.90 -15.35
CA ALA A 6 -41.28 23.86 -16.45
C ALA A 6 -40.13 24.87 -16.26
N ALA A 7 -40.38 25.97 -15.55
CA ALA A 7 -39.36 26.98 -15.24
C ALA A 7 -38.39 26.54 -14.13
N ALA A 8 -38.76 25.58 -13.28
CA ALA A 8 -37.90 25.08 -12.19
C ALA A 8 -36.88 24.01 -12.65
N THR A 9 -36.94 23.56 -13.90
CA THR A 9 -35.99 22.58 -14.49
C THR A 9 -35.01 23.21 -15.47
N ALA A 10 -35.10 24.52 -15.69
CA ALA A 10 -34.17 25.30 -16.52
C ALA A 10 -33.34 26.23 -15.62
N GLY A 11 -32.29 25.72 -14.99
CA GLY A 11 -31.56 26.56 -14.03
C GLY A 11 -30.26 26.03 -13.42
N SER A 12 -29.55 25.10 -14.04
CA SER A 12 -28.09 25.00 -13.84
C SER A 12 -27.43 25.36 -15.16
N ALA A 13 -26.71 26.48 -15.20
CA ALA A 13 -25.99 26.86 -16.40
C ALA A 13 -24.93 25.78 -16.72
N PRO A 14 -24.54 25.60 -17.99
CA PRO A 14 -23.37 24.78 -18.37
C PRO A 14 -22.15 25.03 -17.47
N GLU A 15 -21.92 26.32 -17.15
CA GLU A 15 -20.86 26.80 -16.25
C GLU A 15 -20.92 26.20 -14.84
N ASP A 16 -22.12 25.93 -14.29
CA ASP A 16 -22.27 25.34 -12.95
C ASP A 16 -21.84 23.87 -12.93
N THR A 17 -22.02 23.15 -14.05
CA THR A 17 -21.72 21.71 -14.10
C THR A 17 -20.22 21.47 -14.28
N ASP A 18 -19.53 22.34 -15.02
CA ASP A 18 -18.08 22.32 -15.16
C ASP A 18 -17.37 22.66 -13.85
N LEU A 19 -17.89 23.63 -13.09
CA LEU A 19 -17.43 23.95 -11.74
C LEU A 19 -17.60 22.75 -10.78
N VAL A 20 -18.74 22.07 -10.84
CA VAL A 20 -18.96 20.84 -10.06
C VAL A 20 -17.99 19.74 -10.48
N ALA A 21 -17.74 19.54 -11.78
CA ALA A 21 -16.78 18.55 -12.25
C ALA A 21 -15.35 18.86 -11.79
N ALA A 22 -14.93 20.13 -11.85
CA ALA A 22 -13.64 20.59 -11.34
C ALA A 22 -13.49 20.37 -9.83
N GLU A 23 -14.52 20.69 -9.05
CA GLU A 23 -14.52 20.48 -7.60
C GLU A 23 -14.53 18.99 -7.22
N LEU A 24 -15.25 18.16 -7.96
CA LEU A 24 -15.20 16.72 -7.75
C LEU A 24 -13.82 16.17 -8.11
N LEU A 25 -13.18 16.68 -9.17
CA LEU A 25 -11.84 16.25 -9.59
C LEU A 25 -10.77 16.68 -8.59
N SER A 26 -10.83 17.91 -8.06
CA SER A 26 -9.90 18.40 -7.02
C SER A 26 -9.94 17.53 -5.76
N ARG A 27 -11.12 17.00 -5.41
CA ARG A 27 -11.32 16.03 -4.31
C ARG A 27 -11.22 14.56 -4.75
N ARG A 28 -10.83 14.31 -6.00
CA ARG A 28 -10.68 13.01 -6.67
C ARG A 28 -11.93 12.15 -6.71
N ARG A 29 -13.13 12.69 -6.56
CA ARG A 29 -14.42 11.98 -6.40
C ARG A 29 -14.88 11.32 -7.72
N TYR A 30 -14.08 10.39 -8.24
CA TYR A 30 -14.23 9.76 -9.55
C TYR A 30 -15.60 9.10 -9.78
N ALA A 31 -16.17 8.45 -8.76
CA ALA A 31 -17.52 7.87 -8.87
C ALA A 31 -18.60 8.94 -9.10
N ALA A 32 -18.46 10.12 -8.48
CA ALA A 32 -19.37 11.23 -8.69
C ALA A 32 -19.17 11.85 -10.07
N ILE A 33 -17.92 11.95 -10.54
CA ILE A 33 -17.60 12.39 -11.91
C ILE A 33 -18.27 11.46 -12.93
N ASP A 34 -18.12 10.12 -12.80
CA ASP A 34 -18.78 9.14 -13.67
C ASP A 34 -20.31 9.33 -13.65
N ALA A 35 -20.90 9.56 -12.47
CA ALA A 35 -22.33 9.77 -12.31
C ALA A 35 -22.85 11.05 -12.99
N ILE A 36 -22.08 12.15 -13.00
CA ILE A 36 -22.47 13.40 -13.67
C ILE A 36 -22.08 13.45 -15.15
N THR A 37 -21.16 12.59 -15.58
CA THR A 37 -20.67 12.51 -16.97
C THR A 37 -21.78 12.43 -18.03
N PRO A 38 -22.94 11.78 -17.83
CA PRO A 38 -24.04 11.79 -18.81
C PRO A 38 -24.70 13.17 -19.01
N TYR A 39 -24.52 14.10 -18.07
CA TYR A 39 -25.20 15.40 -18.04
C TYR A 39 -24.30 16.57 -18.44
N LEU A 40 -22.99 16.36 -18.53
CA LEU A 40 -22.06 17.41 -18.96
C LEU A 40 -22.38 17.89 -20.38
N PRO A 41 -22.53 19.19 -20.62
CA PRO A 41 -22.65 19.74 -21.97
C PRO A 41 -21.32 19.54 -22.72
N ASP A 42 -21.36 19.56 -24.05
CA ASP A 42 -20.16 19.63 -24.91
C ASP A 42 -19.12 18.47 -24.83
N VAL A 43 -19.37 17.44 -24.03
CA VAL A 43 -18.60 16.18 -24.06
C VAL A 43 -19.23 15.21 -25.07
N ASP A 44 -18.50 14.86 -26.13
CA ASP A 44 -18.97 13.91 -27.14
C ASP A 44 -19.06 12.46 -26.59
N ALA A 45 -19.73 11.57 -27.32
CA ALA A 45 -19.97 10.20 -26.89
C ALA A 45 -18.67 9.38 -26.66
N GLY A 46 -17.62 9.64 -27.44
CA GLY A 46 -16.31 9.01 -27.29
C GLY A 46 -15.59 9.51 -26.03
N ALA A 47 -15.53 10.82 -25.85
CA ALA A 47 -14.94 11.45 -24.66
C ALA A 47 -15.63 11.02 -23.37
N ARG A 48 -16.98 10.95 -23.35
CA ARG A 48 -17.72 10.40 -22.20
C ARG A 48 -17.29 8.98 -21.88
N ALA A 49 -17.15 8.16 -22.90
CA ALA A 49 -16.75 6.76 -22.74
C ALA A 49 -15.34 6.59 -22.15
N GLU A 50 -14.40 7.47 -22.53
CA GLU A 50 -13.06 7.53 -21.95
C GLU A 50 -13.10 8.01 -20.50
N VAL A 51 -13.85 9.08 -20.20
CA VAL A 51 -14.06 9.58 -18.83
C VAL A 51 -14.58 8.47 -17.92
N ARG A 52 -15.61 7.74 -18.33
CA ARG A 52 -16.13 6.60 -17.54
C ARG A 52 -15.07 5.53 -17.31
N GLY A 53 -14.26 5.22 -18.32
CA GLY A 53 -13.16 4.25 -18.22
C GLY A 53 -12.12 4.66 -17.19
N LEU A 54 -11.69 5.92 -17.24
CA LEU A 54 -10.73 6.53 -16.30
C LEU A 54 -11.30 6.60 -14.88
N CYS A 55 -12.55 7.04 -14.72
CA CYS A 55 -13.19 7.12 -13.40
C CYS A 55 -13.29 5.74 -12.75
N ARG A 56 -13.73 4.70 -13.48
CA ARG A 56 -13.80 3.34 -12.95
C ARG A 56 -12.42 2.81 -12.57
N PHE A 57 -11.43 3.01 -13.43
CA PHE A 57 -10.05 2.64 -13.15
C PHE A 57 -9.53 3.28 -11.85
N ALA A 58 -9.77 4.58 -11.67
CA ALA A 58 -9.35 5.30 -10.48
C ALA A 58 -10.11 4.91 -9.21
N VAL A 59 -11.42 4.62 -9.32
CA VAL A 59 -12.20 4.04 -8.20
C VAL A 59 -11.58 2.72 -7.75
N ARG A 60 -11.25 1.83 -8.68
CA ARG A 60 -10.58 0.55 -8.36
C ARG A 60 -9.22 0.75 -7.71
N LEU A 61 -8.44 1.73 -8.17
CA LEU A 61 -7.16 2.07 -7.55
C LEU A 61 -7.35 2.51 -6.11
N LEU A 62 -8.33 3.37 -5.84
CA LEU A 62 -8.63 3.81 -4.48
C LEU A 62 -9.14 2.67 -3.60
N GLU A 63 -9.85 1.70 -4.16
CA GLU A 63 -10.30 0.47 -3.47
C GLU A 63 -9.17 -0.52 -3.21
N LEU A 64 -8.01 -0.33 -3.85
CA LEU A 64 -6.90 -1.30 -3.87
C LEU A 64 -7.37 -2.69 -4.35
N ASP A 65 -8.36 -2.70 -5.24
CA ASP A 65 -8.96 -3.91 -5.80
C ASP A 65 -8.13 -4.39 -7.00
N ALA A 66 -7.25 -5.35 -6.70
CA ALA A 66 -6.21 -5.85 -7.57
C ALA A 66 -6.74 -6.62 -8.80
N GLU A 67 -7.80 -7.42 -8.62
CA GLU A 67 -8.23 -8.44 -9.58
C GLU A 67 -8.76 -7.86 -10.91
N ASP A 68 -9.19 -6.59 -10.92
CA ASP A 68 -9.90 -5.97 -12.04
C ASP A 68 -9.05 -5.00 -12.90
N PHE A 69 -7.82 -4.66 -12.50
CA PHE A 69 -7.02 -3.64 -13.21
C PHE A 69 -6.70 -3.99 -14.67
N ALA A 70 -6.54 -5.29 -14.96
CA ALA A 70 -6.15 -5.78 -16.29
C ALA A 70 -7.30 -5.78 -17.32
N SER A 71 -8.55 -5.60 -16.88
CA SER A 71 -9.73 -5.70 -17.76
C SER A 71 -10.19 -4.37 -18.36
N SER A 72 -9.61 -3.25 -17.93
CA SER A 72 -10.04 -1.91 -18.39
C SER A 72 -9.53 -1.59 -19.79
N THR A 73 -10.31 -1.94 -20.80
CA THR A 73 -10.01 -1.74 -22.24
C THR A 73 -9.99 -0.27 -22.69
N ARG A 74 -10.28 0.70 -21.82
CA ARG A 74 -10.41 2.12 -22.15
C ARG A 74 -9.46 3.02 -21.35
N VAL A 75 -8.38 2.44 -20.84
CA VAL A 75 -7.32 3.15 -20.11
C VAL A 75 -6.05 3.14 -20.97
N PRO A 76 -5.29 4.26 -21.03
CA PRO A 76 -4.00 4.30 -21.71
C PRO A 76 -3.06 3.16 -21.24
N PRO A 77 -2.41 2.43 -22.17
CA PRO A 77 -1.54 1.29 -21.83
C PRO A 77 -0.44 1.61 -20.80
N GLN A 78 0.02 2.85 -20.78
CA GLN A 78 1.03 3.33 -19.84
C GLN A 78 0.53 3.27 -18.39
N LEU A 79 -0.73 3.67 -18.14
CA LEU A 79 -1.33 3.59 -16.80
C LEU A 79 -1.55 2.14 -16.39
N SER A 80 -2.02 1.30 -17.32
CA SER A 80 -2.17 -0.14 -17.08
C SER A 80 -0.83 -0.80 -16.73
N ALA A 81 0.26 -0.44 -17.41
CA ALA A 81 1.59 -0.97 -17.13
C ALA A 81 2.12 -0.54 -15.75
N VAL A 82 1.93 0.74 -15.38
CA VAL A 82 2.32 1.26 -14.05
C VAL A 82 1.59 0.51 -12.94
N VAL A 83 0.28 0.32 -13.07
CA VAL A 83 -0.51 -0.42 -12.06
C VAL A 83 -0.18 -1.91 -12.07
N GLY A 84 0.07 -2.50 -13.24
CA GLY A 84 0.53 -3.89 -13.36
C GLY A 84 1.78 -4.16 -12.54
N SER A 85 2.71 -3.21 -12.46
CA SER A 85 3.92 -3.33 -11.64
C SER A 85 3.66 -3.36 -10.13
N ALA A 86 2.52 -2.85 -9.67
CA ALA A 86 2.10 -2.84 -8.27
C ALA A 86 1.21 -4.03 -7.88
N HIS A 87 0.90 -4.93 -8.83
CA HIS A 87 -0.09 -5.99 -8.70
C HIS A 87 0.55 -7.38 -8.47
N ILE A 88 -0.05 -8.23 -7.65
CA ILE A 88 0.42 -9.61 -7.47
C ILE A 88 -0.10 -10.48 -8.63
N PRO A 89 0.74 -11.26 -9.34
CA PRO A 89 0.30 -12.10 -10.45
C PRO A 89 -0.94 -12.96 -10.16
N ALA A 90 -1.92 -12.93 -11.06
CA ALA A 90 -3.16 -13.69 -10.91
C ALA A 90 -2.94 -15.21 -11.07
N THR A 91 -1.88 -15.60 -11.79
CA THR A 91 -1.50 -17.00 -12.01
C THR A 91 -0.04 -17.24 -11.65
N PRO A 92 0.35 -18.47 -11.27
CA PRO A 92 1.71 -18.77 -10.83
C PRO A 92 2.78 -18.49 -11.88
N LEU A 93 2.47 -18.73 -13.15
CA LEU A 93 3.42 -18.69 -14.28
C LEU A 93 3.35 -17.39 -15.10
N GLN A 94 2.62 -16.37 -14.64
CA GLN A 94 2.58 -15.09 -15.32
C GLN A 94 4.02 -14.53 -15.47
N PRO A 95 4.44 -14.12 -16.69
CA PRO A 95 5.80 -13.62 -16.92
C PRO A 95 6.10 -12.33 -16.18
N ASP A 96 5.15 -11.40 -16.17
CA ASP A 96 5.22 -10.21 -15.35
C ASP A 96 4.93 -10.58 -13.89
N ARG A 97 5.92 -10.35 -13.03
CA ARG A 97 5.87 -10.71 -11.61
C ARG A 97 5.29 -9.60 -10.73
N GLY A 98 5.09 -8.38 -11.27
CA GLY A 98 4.53 -7.23 -10.57
C GLY A 98 5.06 -7.08 -9.14
N ALA A 99 4.14 -7.06 -8.16
CA ALA A 99 4.43 -6.91 -6.73
C ALA A 99 5.33 -8.03 -6.16
N LEU A 100 5.34 -9.24 -6.73
CA LEU A 100 6.28 -10.30 -6.32
C LEU A 100 7.69 -10.01 -6.84
N GLY A 101 7.81 -9.31 -7.96
CA GLY A 101 9.07 -8.81 -8.51
C GLY A 101 9.64 -7.65 -7.69
N SER A 102 8.81 -6.73 -7.23
CA SER A 102 9.17 -5.66 -6.28
C SER A 102 7.90 -5.11 -5.63
N LEU A 103 7.93 -4.92 -4.31
CA LEU A 103 6.83 -4.30 -3.57
C LEU A 103 6.86 -2.77 -3.65
N ARG A 104 7.94 -2.18 -4.17
CA ARG A 104 8.08 -0.71 -4.19
C ARG A 104 6.89 -0.03 -4.87
N PRO A 105 6.47 -0.42 -6.10
CA PRO A 105 5.31 0.23 -6.74
C PRO A 105 4.03 0.09 -5.92
N THR A 106 3.83 -1.06 -5.25
CA THR A 106 2.70 -1.29 -4.34
C THR A 106 2.71 -0.33 -3.15
N TYR A 107 3.86 -0.12 -2.49
CA TYR A 107 3.97 0.84 -1.39
C TYR A 107 3.85 2.29 -1.85
N GLN A 108 4.33 2.62 -3.04
CA GLN A 108 4.15 3.94 -3.65
C GLN A 108 2.67 4.21 -3.95
N LEU A 109 1.94 3.20 -4.43
CA LEU A 109 0.48 3.28 -4.61
C LEU A 109 -0.24 3.41 -3.25
N PHE A 110 0.19 2.66 -2.22
CA PHE A 110 -0.39 2.79 -0.88
C PHE A 110 -0.22 4.20 -0.31
N LEU A 111 0.95 4.83 -0.48
CA LEU A 111 1.17 6.22 -0.05
C LEU A 111 0.20 7.19 -0.74
N GLU A 112 0.00 7.01 -2.04
CA GLU A 112 -0.89 7.83 -2.85
C GLU A 112 -2.37 7.65 -2.44
N VAL A 113 -2.84 6.41 -2.34
CA VAL A 113 -4.23 6.11 -1.95
C VAL A 113 -4.49 6.53 -0.50
N LEU A 114 -3.53 6.32 0.42
CA LEU A 114 -3.65 6.75 1.81
C LEU A 114 -3.88 8.27 1.89
N ALA A 115 -3.18 9.06 1.07
CA ALA A 115 -3.35 10.51 1.07
C ALA A 115 -4.76 10.92 0.64
N VAL A 116 -5.29 10.32 -0.43
CA VAL A 116 -6.66 10.61 -0.88
C VAL A 116 -7.69 10.18 0.18
N ARG A 117 -7.53 9.00 0.78
CA ARG A 117 -8.45 8.53 1.84
C ARG A 117 -8.37 9.43 3.09
N TRP A 118 -7.20 9.95 3.41
CA TRP A 118 -6.97 10.88 4.51
C TRP A 118 -7.68 12.22 4.31
N GLU A 119 -7.53 12.83 3.14
CA GLU A 119 -8.19 14.10 2.77
C GLU A 119 -9.71 13.98 2.82
N ARG A 120 -10.24 12.79 2.50
CA ARG A 120 -11.68 12.50 2.52
C ARG A 120 -12.24 12.18 3.91
N GLY A 121 -11.38 12.08 4.93
CA GLY A 121 -11.78 11.63 6.26
C GLY A 121 -12.17 10.15 6.33
N GLU A 122 -11.73 9.33 5.38
CA GLU A 122 -12.06 7.91 5.27
C GLU A 122 -11.09 7.06 6.12
N LEU A 123 -11.07 7.32 7.44
CA LEU A 123 -10.03 6.85 8.36
C LEU A 123 -9.97 5.32 8.54
N THR A 124 -11.11 4.62 8.38
CA THR A 124 -11.12 3.15 8.33
C THR A 124 -10.26 2.63 7.17
N ASN A 125 -10.32 3.28 6.00
CA ASN A 125 -9.50 2.90 4.86
C ASN A 125 -8.02 3.24 5.10
N VAL A 126 -7.73 4.37 5.76
CA VAL A 126 -6.36 4.71 6.17
C VAL A 126 -5.77 3.62 7.06
N LEU A 127 -6.52 3.14 8.07
CA LEU A 127 -6.08 2.05 8.93
C LEU A 127 -5.93 0.72 8.18
N ALA A 128 -6.84 0.40 7.26
CA ALA A 128 -6.73 -0.79 6.42
C ALA A 128 -5.44 -0.75 5.59
N ILE A 129 -5.09 0.40 5.02
CA ILE A 129 -3.85 0.57 4.25
C ILE A 129 -2.61 0.40 5.15
N LEU A 130 -2.60 1.01 6.35
CA LEU A 130 -1.50 0.81 7.29
C LEU A 130 -1.35 -0.67 7.70
N HIS A 131 -2.46 -1.39 7.84
CA HIS A 131 -2.45 -2.81 8.14
C HIS A 131 -1.87 -3.64 6.98
N LEU A 132 -2.30 -3.38 5.74
CA LEU A 132 -1.74 -4.01 4.54
C LEU A 132 -0.24 -3.71 4.40
N MET A 133 0.16 -2.45 4.60
CA MET A 133 1.58 -2.09 4.65
C MET A 133 2.31 -2.95 5.69
N ALA A 134 1.80 -3.07 6.92
CA ALA A 134 2.47 -3.82 7.98
C ALA A 134 2.68 -5.30 7.66
N GLU A 135 1.72 -5.92 6.96
CA GLU A 135 1.77 -7.33 6.58
C GLU A 135 2.92 -7.66 5.62
N TYR A 136 3.22 -6.75 4.68
CA TYR A 136 4.25 -6.95 3.65
C TYR A 136 5.60 -6.31 3.98
N LEU A 137 5.71 -5.55 5.08
CA LEU A 137 6.93 -4.79 5.43
C LEU A 137 8.18 -5.68 5.54
N PRO A 138 8.12 -6.87 6.14
CA PRO A 138 9.27 -7.77 6.13
C PRO A 138 9.75 -8.12 4.71
N LEU A 139 8.84 -8.35 3.76
CA LEU A 139 9.21 -8.65 2.38
C LEU A 139 9.87 -7.44 1.70
N LEU A 140 9.34 -6.23 1.93
CA LEU A 140 9.95 -4.99 1.46
C LEU A 140 11.38 -4.81 2.03
N ALA A 141 11.58 -5.13 3.31
CA ALA A 141 12.90 -5.07 3.96
C ALA A 141 13.89 -6.06 3.33
N TRP A 142 13.43 -7.28 3.02
CA TRP A 142 14.26 -8.32 2.42
C TRP A 142 14.55 -8.09 0.93
N GLU A 143 13.73 -7.32 0.23
CA GLU A 143 13.80 -7.13 -1.23
C GLU A 143 15.20 -6.75 -1.75
N PRO A 144 15.98 -5.83 -1.14
CA PRO A 144 17.33 -5.51 -1.63
C PRO A 144 18.30 -6.69 -1.59
N LEU A 145 18.06 -7.70 -0.75
CA LEU A 145 18.90 -8.90 -0.64
C LEU A 145 18.41 -10.03 -1.54
N LEU A 146 17.09 -10.19 -1.65
CA LEU A 146 16.47 -11.22 -2.48
C LEU A 146 16.47 -10.84 -3.97
N GLY A 147 16.43 -9.55 -4.28
CA GLY A 147 16.16 -9.03 -5.63
C GLY A 147 14.72 -9.28 -6.10
N HIS A 148 13.82 -9.58 -5.15
CA HIS A 148 12.38 -9.78 -5.34
C HIS A 148 11.66 -9.68 -3.98
N ALA A 149 10.34 -9.54 -4.02
CA ALA A 149 9.51 -9.41 -2.82
C ALA A 149 8.90 -10.75 -2.39
N GLY A 150 9.74 -11.75 -2.15
CA GLY A 150 9.28 -13.07 -1.70
C GLY A 150 8.59 -13.93 -2.77
N ASP A 151 8.75 -13.61 -4.07
CA ASP A 151 8.33 -14.46 -5.20
C ASP A 151 8.61 -15.95 -4.96
N PRO A 152 7.56 -16.81 -4.85
CA PRO A 152 7.74 -18.23 -4.60
C PRO A 152 8.60 -18.95 -5.65
N ALA A 153 8.58 -18.49 -6.89
CA ALA A 153 9.40 -19.05 -7.98
C ALA A 153 10.90 -18.92 -7.72
N ARG A 154 11.30 -17.89 -6.97
CA ARG A 154 12.70 -17.48 -6.75
C ARG A 154 13.15 -17.70 -5.31
N LEU A 155 12.21 -17.72 -4.37
CA LEU A 155 12.46 -17.80 -2.92
C LEU A 155 13.33 -18.99 -2.52
N GLY A 156 13.15 -20.14 -3.19
CA GLY A 156 13.92 -21.36 -2.90
C GLY A 156 15.44 -21.15 -2.94
N LEU A 157 15.94 -20.32 -3.85
CA LEU A 157 17.37 -20.00 -3.96
C LEU A 157 17.89 -19.25 -2.72
N ALA A 158 17.01 -18.49 -2.07
CA ALA A 158 17.37 -17.67 -0.93
C ALA A 158 17.27 -18.42 0.41
N VAL A 159 16.38 -19.40 0.51
CA VAL A 159 16.06 -20.01 1.82
C VAL A 159 16.42 -21.48 1.92
N ARG A 160 16.71 -22.16 0.79
CA ARG A 160 17.18 -23.56 0.80
C ARG A 160 18.71 -23.62 0.78
N GLY A 161 19.25 -24.81 1.00
CA GLY A 161 20.67 -25.11 0.97
C GLY A 161 21.12 -25.90 2.20
N GLU A 162 22.37 -26.36 2.16
CA GLU A 162 23.00 -27.02 3.31
C GLU A 162 22.98 -26.09 4.53
N GLY A 163 22.69 -26.65 5.70
CA GLY A 163 22.59 -25.90 6.96
C GLY A 163 21.36 -24.99 7.10
N SER A 164 20.47 -24.92 6.10
CA SER A 164 19.23 -24.15 6.23
C SER A 164 18.20 -24.95 7.03
N ARG A 165 17.52 -24.26 7.96
CA ARG A 165 16.39 -24.83 8.69
C ARG A 165 15.03 -24.37 8.15
N TRP A 166 15.01 -23.54 7.10
CA TRP A 166 13.76 -23.04 6.52
C TRP A 166 12.87 -24.20 6.05
N ALA A 167 11.61 -24.21 6.51
CA ALA A 167 10.62 -25.23 6.17
C ALA A 167 11.03 -26.69 6.51
N THR A 168 12.06 -26.92 7.32
CA THR A 168 12.50 -28.28 7.72
C THR A 168 11.81 -28.77 8.99
N GLY A 169 12.10 -30.02 9.38
CA GLY A 169 11.66 -30.61 10.65
C GLY A 169 12.50 -30.21 11.86
N ASP A 170 13.61 -29.49 11.67
CA ASP A 170 14.61 -29.23 12.71
C ASP A 170 14.01 -28.49 13.94
N PRO A 171 14.09 -29.06 15.16
CA PRO A 171 13.54 -28.45 16.36
C PRO A 171 14.30 -27.19 16.82
N LYS A 172 15.50 -26.92 16.32
CA LYS A 172 16.26 -25.69 16.61
C LYS A 172 15.79 -24.49 15.78
N CYS A 173 14.83 -24.68 14.87
CA CYS A 173 14.19 -23.58 14.17
C CYS A 173 13.05 -23.02 15.02
N ASP A 174 13.10 -21.71 15.31
CA ASP A 174 12.09 -21.02 16.10
C ASP A 174 10.75 -20.82 15.36
N HIS A 175 10.67 -21.19 14.07
CA HIS A 175 9.40 -21.21 13.34
C HIS A 175 8.47 -22.31 13.90
N PRO A 176 7.22 -21.98 14.27
CA PRO A 176 6.26 -22.98 14.73
C PRO A 176 6.01 -24.08 13.68
N PRO A 177 5.69 -25.32 14.08
CA PRO A 177 5.45 -26.43 13.14
C PRO A 177 4.41 -26.12 12.05
N ALA A 178 3.34 -25.39 12.39
CA ALA A 178 2.31 -24.99 11.43
C ALA A 178 2.85 -23.99 10.38
N LEU A 179 3.71 -23.06 10.80
CA LEU A 179 4.38 -22.13 9.90
C LEU A 179 5.31 -22.89 8.95
N ARG A 180 6.19 -23.75 9.49
CA ARG A 180 7.13 -24.56 8.69
C ARG A 180 6.44 -25.41 7.63
N ARG A 181 5.26 -25.96 7.92
CA ARG A 181 4.45 -26.70 6.94
C ARG A 181 4.00 -25.80 5.79
N SER A 182 3.50 -24.62 6.10
CA SER A 182 3.04 -23.65 5.10
C SER A 182 4.20 -23.19 4.22
N LEU A 183 5.35 -22.87 4.83
CA LEU A 183 6.56 -22.49 4.09
C LEU A 183 7.04 -23.60 3.16
N ARG A 184 6.86 -24.88 3.52
CA ARG A 184 7.19 -26.00 2.63
C ARG A 184 6.31 -26.03 1.40
N THR A 185 5.00 -25.82 1.58
CA THR A 185 4.04 -25.75 0.47
C THR A 185 4.38 -24.59 -0.48
N VAL A 186 4.71 -23.41 0.06
CA VAL A 186 5.04 -22.24 -0.78
C VAL A 186 6.20 -22.49 -1.73
N LEU A 187 7.22 -23.26 -1.31
CA LEU A 187 8.38 -23.55 -2.16
C LEU A 187 8.08 -24.43 -3.38
N HIS A 188 6.85 -24.95 -3.49
CA HIS A 188 6.37 -25.74 -4.62
C HIS A 188 5.13 -25.12 -5.27
N ILE A 189 4.68 -23.95 -4.82
CA ILE A 189 3.38 -23.37 -5.20
C ILE A 189 3.29 -23.04 -6.68
N VAL A 190 4.43 -22.76 -7.32
CA VAL A 190 4.50 -22.43 -8.75
C VAL A 190 4.18 -23.60 -9.67
N ASP A 191 4.29 -24.82 -9.15
CA ASP A 191 3.96 -26.06 -9.85
C ASP A 191 2.56 -26.59 -9.48
N GLN A 192 1.81 -25.85 -8.66
CA GLN A 192 0.47 -26.24 -8.22
C GLN A 192 -0.62 -25.62 -9.11
N ASP A 193 -1.85 -26.08 -8.91
CA ASP A 193 -3.04 -25.55 -9.57
C ASP A 193 -3.44 -24.15 -9.06
N ASP A 194 -4.41 -23.54 -9.76
CA ASP A 194 -4.92 -22.22 -9.44
C ASP A 194 -5.56 -22.15 -8.04
N GLU A 195 -6.13 -23.25 -7.53
CA GLU A 195 -6.72 -23.29 -6.18
C GLU A 195 -5.64 -23.12 -5.10
N GLN A 196 -4.51 -23.81 -5.24
CA GLN A 196 -3.38 -23.64 -4.33
C GLN A 196 -2.74 -22.25 -4.47
N TRP A 197 -2.66 -21.72 -5.70
CA TRP A 197 -2.19 -20.35 -5.91
C TRP A 197 -3.07 -19.33 -5.18
N GLN A 198 -4.39 -19.43 -5.31
CA GLN A 198 -5.32 -18.57 -4.58
C GLN A 198 -5.17 -18.70 -3.08
N ARG A 199 -5.01 -19.93 -2.55
CA ARG A 199 -4.71 -20.14 -1.13
C ARG A 199 -3.40 -19.45 -0.69
N TYR A 200 -2.39 -19.37 -1.56
CA TYR A 200 -1.19 -18.61 -1.28
C TYR A 200 -1.47 -17.11 -1.21
N LEU A 201 -2.20 -16.58 -2.18
CA LEU A 201 -2.63 -15.18 -2.22
C LEU A 201 -3.50 -14.81 -1.01
N ASP A 202 -4.38 -15.69 -0.55
CA ASP A 202 -5.27 -15.41 0.58
C ASP A 202 -4.55 -15.41 1.93
N ARG A 203 -3.50 -16.22 2.08
CA ARG A 203 -2.99 -16.55 3.43
C ARG A 203 -1.52 -16.88 3.53
N ASP A 204 -0.97 -17.64 2.60
CA ASP A 204 0.39 -18.16 2.81
C ASP A 204 1.48 -17.11 2.48
N HIS A 205 1.17 -16.03 1.75
CA HIS A 205 2.07 -14.88 1.55
C HIS A 205 2.45 -14.19 2.88
N SER A 206 1.48 -13.97 3.78
CA SER A 206 1.71 -13.29 5.06
C SER A 206 2.51 -14.15 6.02
N ARG A 207 2.37 -15.48 5.89
CA ARG A 207 3.22 -16.45 6.58
C ARG A 207 4.66 -16.39 6.11
N VAL A 208 4.91 -16.24 4.80
CA VAL A 208 6.27 -16.04 4.28
C VAL A 208 6.86 -14.75 4.82
N SER A 209 6.09 -13.65 4.77
CA SER A 209 6.49 -12.35 5.33
C SER A 209 6.89 -12.47 6.80
N ALA A 210 6.01 -13.03 7.64
CA ALA A 210 6.29 -13.24 9.06
C ALA A 210 7.51 -14.15 9.32
N ALA A 211 7.68 -15.19 8.51
CA ALA A 211 8.82 -16.11 8.63
C ALA A 211 10.16 -15.42 8.30
N LEU A 212 10.20 -14.65 7.21
CA LEU A 212 11.37 -13.85 6.84
C LEU A 212 11.65 -12.76 7.88
N GLY A 213 10.60 -12.12 8.41
CA GLY A 213 10.74 -11.16 9.50
C GLY A 213 11.40 -11.76 10.74
N GLN A 214 10.96 -12.96 11.15
CA GLN A 214 11.58 -13.67 12.26
C GLN A 214 13.02 -14.10 11.94
N CYS A 215 13.31 -14.53 10.71
CA CYS A 215 14.66 -14.92 10.30
C CYS A 215 15.67 -13.78 10.31
N ALA A 216 15.22 -12.52 10.23
CA ALA A 216 16.06 -11.32 10.24
C ALA A 216 16.04 -10.56 11.58
N SER A 217 15.35 -11.10 12.59
CA SER A 217 15.21 -10.48 13.90
C SER A 217 16.05 -11.23 14.92
N HIS A 218 17.06 -10.57 15.48
CA HIS A 218 17.98 -11.16 16.45
C HIS A 218 18.10 -10.30 17.71
N PRO A 219 18.49 -10.90 18.85
CA PRO A 219 18.78 -10.14 20.06
C PRO A 219 20.07 -9.33 19.88
N THR A 220 19.93 -8.04 19.56
CA THR A 220 21.07 -7.14 19.38
C THR A 220 21.13 -6.08 20.45
N ARG A 221 22.28 -6.00 21.14
CA ARG A 221 22.51 -5.06 22.22
C ARG A 221 22.33 -3.64 21.70
N GLY A 222 21.55 -2.84 22.43
CA GLY A 222 21.37 -1.43 22.11
C GLY A 222 20.24 -1.13 21.13
N ARG A 223 19.61 -2.16 20.56
CA ARG A 223 18.41 -2.02 19.73
C ARG A 223 17.16 -2.42 20.53
N PRO A 224 16.01 -1.79 20.27
CA PRO A 224 14.73 -2.25 20.79
C PRO A 224 14.42 -3.69 20.36
N ASP A 225 13.65 -4.41 21.16
CA ASP A 225 13.19 -5.75 20.82
C ASP A 225 12.18 -5.69 19.66
N PRO A 226 12.46 -6.29 18.48
CA PRO A 226 11.52 -6.37 17.37
C PRO A 226 10.35 -7.34 17.61
N GLY A 227 10.33 -8.07 18.73
CA GLY A 227 9.30 -9.04 19.09
C GLY A 227 9.69 -10.47 18.74
N ARG A 228 9.28 -10.97 17.55
CA ARG A 228 9.54 -12.37 17.17
C ARG A 228 10.97 -12.57 16.72
N LEU A 229 11.80 -13.19 17.56
CA LEU A 229 13.22 -13.42 17.30
C LEU A 229 13.53 -14.80 16.71
N CYS A 230 14.65 -14.87 15.99
CA CYS A 230 15.39 -16.11 15.74
C CYS A 230 16.62 -16.16 16.66
N THR A 231 16.58 -17.08 17.61
CA THR A 231 17.62 -17.29 18.63
C THR A 231 18.76 -18.18 18.14
N THR A 232 18.50 -19.03 17.14
CA THR A 232 19.49 -19.94 16.56
C THR A 232 19.58 -19.76 15.04
N PRO A 233 20.25 -18.69 14.57
CA PRO A 233 20.36 -18.39 13.14
C PRO A 233 20.96 -19.57 12.36
N CYS A 234 20.43 -19.81 11.16
CA CYS A 234 20.88 -20.85 10.25
C CYS A 234 21.40 -20.22 8.95
N THR A 235 21.74 -21.03 7.94
CA THR A 235 22.35 -20.49 6.72
C THR A 235 21.48 -19.52 5.94
N VAL A 236 20.15 -19.46 6.17
CA VAL A 236 19.31 -18.36 5.64
C VAL A 236 19.87 -16.98 6.02
N TRP A 237 20.33 -16.85 7.26
CA TRP A 237 20.93 -15.62 7.80
C TRP A 237 22.46 -15.63 7.72
N ASN A 238 23.10 -16.69 8.20
CA ASN A 238 24.56 -16.74 8.41
C ASN A 238 25.38 -16.64 7.12
N ARG A 239 24.76 -16.81 5.95
CA ARG A 239 25.42 -16.65 4.64
C ARG A 239 25.43 -15.21 4.13
N LEU A 240 24.67 -14.32 4.77
CA LEU A 240 24.60 -12.92 4.35
C LEU A 240 25.92 -12.23 4.63
N ASP A 241 26.24 -11.25 3.79
CA ASP A 241 27.32 -10.32 4.07
C ASP A 241 27.05 -9.57 5.39
N PRO A 242 28.04 -9.42 6.30
CA PRO A 242 27.81 -8.84 7.63
C PRO A 242 27.22 -7.43 7.62
N GLU A 243 27.68 -6.54 6.72
CA GLU A 243 27.16 -5.16 6.65
C GLU A 243 25.71 -5.16 6.17
N ARG A 244 25.40 -6.00 5.18
CA ARG A 244 24.04 -6.15 4.65
C ARG A 244 23.09 -6.83 5.65
N ALA A 245 23.60 -7.75 6.45
CA ALA A 245 22.86 -8.38 7.53
C ALA A 245 22.53 -7.36 8.63
N GLU A 246 23.51 -6.55 9.05
CA GLU A 246 23.30 -5.50 10.04
C GLU A 246 22.25 -4.47 9.57
N ASP A 247 22.31 -4.04 8.31
CA ASP A 247 21.34 -3.14 7.71
C ASP A 247 19.93 -3.75 7.65
N LEU A 248 19.79 -5.01 7.23
CA LEU A 248 18.49 -5.71 7.22
C LEU A 248 17.92 -5.84 8.64
N GLU A 249 18.76 -6.16 9.63
CA GLU A 249 18.32 -6.26 11.02
C GLU A 249 17.83 -4.91 11.55
N CYS A 250 18.55 -3.81 11.28
CA CYS A 250 18.10 -2.45 11.62
C CYS A 250 16.70 -2.16 11.04
N ARG A 251 16.49 -2.50 9.77
CA ARG A 251 15.19 -2.30 9.11
C ARG A 251 14.12 -3.20 9.73
N MET A 252 14.46 -4.44 10.08
CA MET A 252 13.53 -5.36 10.73
C MET A 252 13.16 -4.92 12.16
N THR A 253 14.08 -4.28 12.89
CA THR A 253 13.78 -3.62 14.18
C THR A 253 12.68 -2.58 14.02
N LEU A 254 12.78 -1.71 13.01
CA LEU A 254 11.75 -0.70 12.74
C LEU A 254 10.43 -1.32 12.31
N VAL A 255 10.47 -2.40 11.52
CA VAL A 255 9.26 -3.15 11.14
C VAL A 255 8.58 -3.73 12.39
N GLY A 256 9.31 -4.36 13.30
CA GLY A 256 8.77 -4.91 14.55
C GLY A 256 8.12 -3.83 15.41
N LEU A 257 8.80 -2.68 15.59
CA LEU A 257 8.26 -1.54 16.33
C LEU A 257 6.98 -0.96 15.72
N PHE A 258 6.88 -0.92 14.39
CA PHE A 258 5.67 -0.48 13.71
C PHE A 258 4.54 -1.50 13.85
N VAL A 259 4.82 -2.79 13.68
CA VAL A 259 3.83 -3.88 13.80
C VAL A 259 3.19 -3.90 15.20
N ASP A 260 3.99 -3.66 16.24
CA ASP A 260 3.55 -3.59 17.65
C ASP A 260 3.10 -2.18 18.11
N SER A 261 2.91 -1.26 17.16
CA SER A 261 2.63 0.14 17.49
C SER A 261 1.18 0.40 17.90
N PRO A 262 0.93 1.46 18.70
CA PRO A 262 -0.42 1.87 19.06
C PRO A 262 -1.32 2.24 17.87
N VAL A 263 -0.76 2.83 16.80
CA VAL A 263 -1.57 3.19 15.62
C VAL A 263 -2.11 1.95 14.92
N LEU A 264 -1.31 0.88 14.84
CA LEU A 264 -1.78 -0.38 14.28
C LEU A 264 -2.70 -1.16 15.21
N ALA A 265 -2.61 -0.95 16.53
CA ALA A 265 -3.53 -1.55 17.49
C ALA A 265 -4.97 -1.04 17.34
N LEU A 266 -5.17 0.17 16.78
CA LEU A 266 -6.50 0.72 16.49
C LEU A 266 -7.34 -0.21 15.58
N ARG A 267 -6.70 -1.04 14.74
CA ARG A 267 -7.42 -2.01 13.89
C ARG A 267 -8.31 -2.96 14.68
N HIS A 268 -7.93 -3.30 15.92
CA HIS A 268 -8.71 -4.24 16.74
C HIS A 268 -10.05 -3.64 17.17
N ALA A 269 -10.10 -2.31 17.34
CA ALA A 269 -11.32 -1.57 17.67
C ALA A 269 -12.12 -1.17 16.42
N ALA A 270 -11.49 -1.14 15.24
CA ALA A 270 -12.10 -0.80 13.97
C ALA A 270 -12.70 -2.00 13.21
N PRO A 271 -13.56 -1.75 12.21
CA PRO A 271 -14.10 -2.79 11.32
C PRO A 271 -13.04 -3.57 10.51
N VAL A 272 -11.77 -3.13 10.56
CA VAL A 272 -10.62 -3.82 9.98
C VAL A 272 -10.20 -5.05 10.82
N GLY A 273 -10.59 -5.11 12.10
CA GLY A 273 -10.33 -6.23 13.00
C GLY A 273 -11.61 -6.88 13.50
N HIS A 274 -12.03 -6.56 14.73
CA HIS A 274 -13.17 -7.18 15.40
C HIS A 274 -14.15 -6.19 16.05
N GLY A 275 -13.90 -4.88 15.89
CA GLY A 275 -14.70 -3.84 16.53
C GLY A 275 -15.53 -3.00 15.55
N PHE A 276 -16.31 -2.08 16.10
CA PHE A 276 -17.16 -1.16 15.34
C PHE A 276 -16.79 0.32 15.55
N GLY A 277 -15.71 0.60 16.30
CA GLY A 277 -15.25 1.95 16.56
C GLY A 277 -14.49 2.49 15.34
N VAL A 278 -14.99 3.57 14.75
CA VAL A 278 -14.21 4.32 13.75
C VAL A 278 -13.41 5.36 14.51
N PRO A 279 -12.07 5.28 14.55
CA PRO A 279 -11.29 6.29 15.23
C PRO A 279 -11.46 7.61 14.51
N ASP A 280 -11.53 8.69 15.28
CA ASP A 280 -11.50 10.03 14.71
C ASP A 280 -10.07 10.42 14.31
N ARG A 281 -9.97 11.56 13.61
CA ARG A 281 -8.69 12.03 13.07
C ARG A 281 -7.70 12.37 14.18
N ALA A 282 -8.17 12.91 15.30
CA ALA A 282 -7.32 13.32 16.41
C ALA A 282 -6.76 12.10 17.14
N GLU A 283 -7.57 11.07 17.36
CA GLU A 283 -7.14 9.79 17.92
C GLU A 283 -6.07 9.14 17.05
N LEU A 284 -6.31 9.04 15.74
CA LEU A 284 -5.34 8.43 14.82
C LEU A 284 -4.02 9.21 14.79
N LEU A 285 -4.07 10.55 14.75
CA LEU A 285 -2.87 11.39 14.81
C LEU A 285 -2.11 11.24 16.12
N GLU A 286 -2.81 11.12 17.24
CA GLU A 286 -2.15 10.94 18.54
C GLU A 286 -1.46 9.58 18.61
N GLN A 287 -2.13 8.50 18.17
CA GLN A 287 -1.49 7.17 18.12
C GLN A 287 -0.32 7.14 17.12
N TRP A 288 -0.44 7.86 15.99
CA TRP A 288 0.66 8.02 15.05
C TRP A 288 1.83 8.78 15.68
N ARG A 289 1.58 9.87 16.41
CA ARG A 289 2.62 10.66 17.09
C ARG A 289 3.40 9.80 18.09
N VAL A 290 2.72 8.99 18.88
CA VAL A 290 3.35 8.03 19.81
C VAL A 290 4.15 6.97 19.03
N THR A 291 3.59 6.45 17.95
CA THR A 291 4.26 5.48 17.07
C THR A 291 5.54 6.05 16.46
N TRP A 292 5.46 7.25 15.88
CA TRP A 292 6.58 7.94 15.27
C TRP A 292 7.68 8.22 16.28
N ALA A 293 7.36 8.70 17.48
CA ALA A 293 8.33 8.93 18.54
C ALA A 293 9.10 7.64 18.94
N ARG A 294 8.44 6.46 18.89
CA ARG A 294 9.11 5.17 19.10
C ARG A 294 10.00 4.79 17.92
N LEU A 295 9.54 5.02 16.69
CA LEU A 295 10.28 4.70 15.46
C LEU A 295 11.51 5.58 15.27
N SER A 296 11.45 6.86 15.63
CA SER A 296 12.55 7.83 15.43
C SER A 296 13.36 8.13 16.70
N GLY A 297 13.01 7.53 17.84
CA GLY A 297 13.76 7.69 19.08
C GLY A 297 15.20 7.18 18.96
N PRO A 298 16.17 7.79 19.66
CA PRO A 298 17.55 7.31 19.62
C PRO A 298 17.64 5.87 20.15
N TRP A 299 18.54 5.07 19.58
CA TRP A 299 18.86 3.74 20.08
C TRP A 299 20.11 3.80 20.96
N GLU A 300 20.19 2.95 21.97
CA GLU A 300 21.31 2.94 22.91
C GLU A 300 22.55 2.31 22.25
N GLY A 301 23.52 3.09 21.80
CA GLY A 301 24.78 2.54 21.27
C GLY A 301 24.68 1.96 19.86
N SER A 302 23.57 2.20 19.14
CA SER A 302 23.43 1.97 17.71
C SER A 302 22.81 3.19 17.05
N ARG A 303 23.05 3.42 15.76
CA ARG A 303 22.38 4.48 15.01
C ARG A 303 20.98 4.04 14.62
N ASN A 304 19.96 4.79 15.01
CA ASN A 304 18.62 4.66 14.43
C ASN A 304 18.57 5.45 13.12
N PRO A 305 18.30 4.82 11.96
CA PRO A 305 18.26 5.51 10.67
C PRO A 305 17.13 6.55 10.55
N LEU A 306 16.12 6.53 11.42
CA LEU A 306 15.03 7.52 11.45
C LEU A 306 15.24 8.67 12.42
N HIS A 307 16.32 8.68 13.21
CA HIS A 307 16.49 9.67 14.28
C HIS A 307 16.49 11.12 13.79
N GLU A 308 17.05 11.34 12.60
CA GLU A 308 17.15 12.65 11.95
C GLU A 308 16.23 12.76 10.73
N ALA A 309 15.31 11.81 10.56
CA ALA A 309 14.39 11.82 9.43
C ALA A 309 13.47 13.05 9.52
N LYS A 310 13.48 13.84 8.44
CA LYS A 310 12.58 14.97 8.31
C LYS A 310 11.16 14.47 8.10
N THR A 311 10.21 15.09 8.79
CA THR A 311 8.79 14.91 8.52
C THR A 311 8.31 16.06 7.65
N HIS A 312 7.36 15.75 6.77
CA HIS A 312 6.70 16.73 5.92
C HIS A 312 5.25 16.88 6.36
N ASP A 313 4.63 18.01 6.00
CA ASP A 313 3.20 18.22 6.20
C ASP A 313 2.39 17.37 5.22
N LYS A 314 2.31 16.09 5.55
CA LYS A 314 1.65 15.02 4.80
C LYS A 314 0.78 14.22 5.77
N PRO A 315 -0.19 13.45 5.26
CA PRO A 315 -0.89 12.42 6.04
C PRO A 315 0.14 11.57 6.80
N LEU A 316 0.03 11.53 8.13
CA LEU A 316 0.95 10.79 9.01
C LEU A 316 2.42 11.18 8.80
N PRO A 317 2.84 12.35 9.33
CA PRO A 317 4.17 12.88 9.11
C PRO A 317 5.27 11.87 9.45
N GLY A 318 6.19 11.63 8.50
CA GLY A 318 7.31 10.69 8.64
C GLY A 318 7.06 9.28 8.08
N LEU A 319 5.82 8.93 7.72
CA LEU A 319 5.48 7.60 7.18
C LEU A 319 6.31 7.25 5.94
N GLU A 320 6.40 8.16 4.98
CA GLU A 320 7.19 7.98 3.76
C GLU A 320 8.69 7.76 4.05
N ALA A 321 9.25 8.46 5.03
CA ALA A 321 10.64 8.30 5.44
C ALA A 321 10.86 6.91 6.09
N PHE A 322 9.92 6.46 6.94
CA PHE A 322 9.94 5.11 7.50
C PHE A 322 9.90 4.04 6.40
N LEU A 323 8.95 4.14 5.47
CA LEU A 323 8.83 3.17 4.37
C LEU A 323 10.08 3.18 3.47
N SER A 324 10.64 4.36 3.20
CA SER A 324 11.88 4.51 2.43
C SER A 324 13.07 3.83 3.10
N VAL A 325 13.21 3.99 4.42
CA VAL A 325 14.25 3.31 5.20
C VAL A 325 14.05 1.80 5.11
N VAL A 326 12.83 1.29 5.31
CA VAL A 326 12.58 -0.16 5.22
C VAL A 326 12.88 -0.69 3.82
N ALA A 327 12.50 0.02 2.76
CA ALA A 327 12.77 -0.35 1.37
C ALA A 327 14.27 -0.28 0.99
N GLY A 328 15.09 0.41 1.79
CA GLY A 328 16.49 0.70 1.46
C GLY A 328 16.63 1.68 0.27
N THR A 329 15.57 2.41 -0.07
CA THR A 329 15.53 3.40 -1.15
C THR A 329 14.43 4.42 -0.89
N THR A 330 14.57 5.63 -1.41
CA THR A 330 13.48 6.61 -1.37
C THR A 330 12.24 6.07 -2.07
N LEU A 331 11.11 6.11 -1.36
CA LEU A 331 9.77 5.89 -1.90
C LEU A 331 9.02 7.22 -1.93
N GLN A 332 8.25 7.44 -2.97
CA GLN A 332 7.34 8.57 -3.17
C GLN A 332 6.02 8.04 -3.72
N PRO A 333 4.90 8.76 -3.58
CA PRO A 333 3.65 8.41 -4.26
C PRO A 333 3.88 8.05 -5.74
N LEU A 334 3.14 7.06 -6.24
CA LEU A 334 3.34 6.53 -7.59
C LEU A 334 2.98 7.57 -8.69
N GLY A 335 2.08 8.49 -8.37
CA GLY A 335 1.63 9.57 -9.25
C GLY A 335 0.66 9.08 -10.34
N VAL A 336 0.01 7.94 -10.12
CA VAL A 336 -0.93 7.37 -11.10
C VAL A 336 -2.26 8.11 -11.11
N LEU A 337 -2.75 8.55 -9.95
CA LEU A 337 -3.95 9.34 -9.81
C LEU A 337 -3.73 10.76 -10.36
N ASP A 338 -2.54 11.35 -10.18
CA ASP A 338 -2.20 12.63 -10.81
C ASP A 338 -2.31 12.55 -12.34
N GLN A 339 -1.85 11.45 -12.93
CA GLN A 339 -1.98 11.23 -14.38
C GLN A 339 -3.43 11.00 -14.81
N VAL A 340 -4.22 10.27 -14.01
CA VAL A 340 -5.66 10.13 -14.28
C VAL A 340 -6.37 11.48 -14.17
N ASP A 341 -6.04 12.29 -13.16
CA ASP A 341 -6.61 13.63 -12.96
C ASP A 341 -6.33 14.52 -14.17
N ALA A 342 -5.09 14.52 -14.66
CA ALA A 342 -4.70 15.29 -15.85
C ALA A 342 -5.47 14.85 -17.11
N LEU A 343 -5.67 13.55 -17.31
CA LEU A 343 -6.44 13.02 -18.44
C LEU A 343 -7.93 13.36 -18.32
N LEU A 344 -8.50 13.25 -17.12
CA LEU A 344 -9.88 13.63 -16.85
C LEU A 344 -10.08 15.12 -17.08
N ALA A 345 -9.22 15.98 -16.55
CA ALA A 345 -9.27 17.43 -16.78
C ALA A 345 -9.25 17.76 -18.28
N GLN A 346 -8.36 17.11 -19.04
CA GLN A 346 -8.29 17.28 -20.49
C GLN A 346 -9.59 16.87 -21.20
N ARG A 347 -10.19 15.74 -20.81
CA ARG A 347 -11.42 15.22 -21.45
C ARG A 347 -12.68 15.97 -21.05
N LEU A 348 -12.67 16.56 -19.87
CA LEU A 348 -13.76 17.37 -19.34
C LEU A 348 -13.64 18.85 -19.73
N GLY A 349 -12.53 19.26 -20.38
CA GLY A 349 -12.31 20.65 -20.76
C GLY A 349 -11.98 21.57 -19.57
N ILE A 350 -11.59 21.02 -18.43
CA ILE A 350 -11.24 21.78 -17.21
C ILE A 350 -9.85 22.40 -17.43
N THR A 351 -9.78 23.73 -17.55
CA THR A 351 -8.50 24.46 -17.65
C THR A 351 -7.86 24.66 -16.29
N ALA A 352 -6.51 24.71 -16.26
CA ALA A 352 -5.72 24.79 -15.03
C ALA A 352 -6.01 26.04 -14.16
N GLU A 353 -6.61 27.10 -14.72
CA GLU A 353 -7.01 28.31 -13.99
C GLU A 353 -8.03 28.05 -12.87
N PHE A 354 -8.78 26.95 -12.91
CA PHE A 354 -9.77 26.59 -11.89
C PHE A 354 -9.19 25.85 -10.67
N SER A 355 -7.92 25.41 -10.74
CA SER A 355 -7.27 24.73 -9.62
C SER A 355 -6.85 25.69 -8.49
N GLU A 356 -6.80 27.00 -8.75
CA GLU A 356 -6.46 28.03 -7.75
C GLU A 356 -7.68 28.58 -6.99
N LEU A 357 -8.92 28.29 -7.43
CA LEU A 357 -10.15 28.85 -6.85
C LEU A 357 -10.76 28.02 -5.71
N VAL A 358 -10.19 26.85 -5.42
CA VAL A 358 -10.65 25.97 -4.34
C VAL A 358 -9.66 26.06 -3.18
N GLU A 359 -9.77 27.13 -2.37
CA GLU A 359 -9.11 27.13 -1.06
C GLU A 359 -9.76 26.05 -0.15
N PRO A 360 -8.97 25.27 0.62
CA PRO A 360 -9.50 24.16 1.41
C PRO A 360 -10.29 24.58 2.67
N ASP A 361 -10.40 25.87 3.00
CA ASP A 361 -10.93 26.35 4.28
C ASP A 361 -12.29 27.05 4.19
N THR A 362 -13.33 26.31 3.79
CA THR A 362 -14.70 26.71 4.15
C THR A 362 -15.50 25.50 4.61
N VAL A 363 -15.05 24.86 5.69
CA VAL A 363 -15.93 24.05 6.54
C VAL A 363 -16.35 24.89 7.74
N VAL A 364 -17.66 25.04 7.83
CA VAL A 364 -18.45 25.70 8.87
C VAL A 364 -17.99 25.32 10.29
N ARG A 365 -17.95 26.35 11.15
CA ARG A 365 -17.67 26.30 12.59
C ARG A 365 -18.50 25.30 13.37
#